data_AF-A0A7K4KJ03-F1
#
_entry.id   AF-A0A7K4KJ03-F1
#
_cell.length_a   1.000
_cell.length_b   1.000
_cell.length_c   1.000
_cell.angle_alpha   90.00
_cell.angle_beta   90.00
_cell.angle_gamma   90.00
#
_symmetry.space_group_name_H-M   'P 1'
#
loop_
_entity.id
_entity.type
_entity.pdbx_description
1 polymer ?
#
loop_
_entity_poly.entity_id
_entity_poly.type
_entity_poly.pdbx_seq_one_letter_code
_entity_poly.pdbx_strand_id
1 'polypeptide(L)'
;DILDPERLVQCPYDKHHQIRARRFPYHLVKCRKSYPQVAKELSTCPFNARHLVPQADLRNHISNCNDKRFIEEEIACETSDFQRRQMNSVSTWQAPPCDEDWDT
;
A
#
# COMPACT_ATOMS: atom_id res chain seq x y z
N ASP A 1 -18.66 -6.67 10.51
CA ASP A 1 -17.33 -7.19 10.16
C ASP A 1 -16.35 -6.03 9.94
N ILE A 2 -15.06 -6.15 10.30
CA ILE A 2 -14.07 -5.07 10.09
C ILE A 2 -13.61 -5.03 8.61
N LEU A 3 -13.76 -6.16 7.91
CA LEU A 3 -13.41 -6.33 6.51
C LEU A 3 -14.58 -6.03 5.56
N ASP A 4 -15.75 -5.65 6.09
CA ASP A 4 -16.92 -5.32 5.28
C ASP A 4 -16.65 -4.06 4.42
N PRO A 5 -16.64 -4.18 3.07
CA PRO A 5 -16.40 -3.05 2.18
C PRO A 5 -17.50 -1.98 2.21
N GLU A 6 -18.71 -2.34 2.66
CA GLU A 6 -19.86 -1.44 2.79
C GLU A 6 -19.90 -0.68 4.11
N ARG A 7 -19.11 -1.10 5.10
CA ARG A 7 -19.05 -0.44 6.40
C ARG A 7 -18.71 1.05 6.22
N LEU A 8 -19.46 1.90 6.92
CA LEU A 8 -19.21 3.32 6.98
C LEU A 8 -18.08 3.63 7.96
N VAL A 9 -17.12 4.44 7.51
CA VAL A 9 -15.97 4.93 8.28
C VAL A 9 -16.03 6.45 8.28
N GLN A 10 -15.79 7.04 9.45
CA GLN A 10 -15.77 8.50 9.60
C GLN A 10 -14.48 9.08 9.02
N CYS A 11 -14.59 10.22 8.33
CA CYS A 11 -13.41 10.92 7.81
C CYS A 11 -12.66 11.66 8.94
N PRO A 12 -11.32 11.58 8.98
CA PRO A 12 -10.53 12.32 9.97
C PRO A 12 -10.40 13.82 9.68
N TYR A 13 -10.69 14.26 8.45
CA TYR A 13 -10.71 15.69 8.10
C TYR A 13 -12.05 16.37 8.46
N ASP A 14 -13.15 15.62 8.45
CA ASP A 14 -14.49 16.14 8.73
C ASP A 14 -15.38 15.08 9.36
N LYS A 15 -15.88 15.38 10.57
CA LYS A 15 -16.70 14.47 11.36
C LYS A 15 -18.06 14.16 10.73
N HIS A 16 -18.56 15.00 9.82
CA HIS A 16 -19.85 14.79 9.16
C HIS A 16 -19.76 13.81 7.99
N HIS A 17 -18.56 13.51 7.51
CA HIS A 17 -18.37 12.56 6.42
C HIS A 17 -18.34 11.12 6.94
N GLN A 18 -19.31 10.33 6.50
CA GLN A 18 -19.31 8.87 6.64
C GLN A 18 -19.19 8.22 5.25
N ILE A 19 -18.12 7.46 5.06
CA ILE A 19 -17.71 6.95 3.76
C ILE A 19 -17.56 5.43 3.83
N ARG A 20 -18.06 4.73 2.82
CA ARG A 20 -17.87 3.27 2.71
C ARG A 20 -16.38 2.93 2.67
N ALA A 21 -15.98 1.89 3.39
CA ALA A 21 -14.59 1.44 3.50
C ALA A 21 -13.90 1.32 2.12
N ARG A 22 -14.59 0.75 1.13
CA ARG A 22 -14.06 0.61 -0.25
C ARG A 22 -13.74 1.94 -0.96
N ARG A 23 -14.43 3.03 -0.62
CA ARG A 23 -14.23 4.37 -1.22
C ARG A 23 -13.33 5.27 -0.39
N PHE A 24 -12.94 4.82 0.80
CA PHE A 24 -12.22 5.62 1.77
C PHE A 24 -10.87 6.16 1.26
N PRO A 25 -9.99 5.36 0.63
CA PRO A 25 -8.71 5.86 0.13
C PRO A 25 -8.87 7.01 -0.87
N TYR A 26 -9.80 6.86 -1.83
CA TYR A 26 -10.11 7.90 -2.81
C TYR A 26 -10.68 9.16 -2.15
N HIS A 27 -11.56 8.99 -1.17
CA HIS A 27 -12.11 10.11 -0.41
C HIS A 27 -11.02 10.89 0.32
N LEU A 28 -10.05 10.23 0.96
CA LEU A 28 -8.96 10.89 1.69
C LEU A 28 -8.16 11.83 0.79
N VAL A 29 -7.84 11.42 -0.44
CA VAL A 29 -7.10 12.26 -1.41
C VAL A 29 -7.85 13.55 -1.72
N LYS A 30 -9.17 13.46 -1.93
CA LYS A 30 -10.00 14.63 -2.24
C LYS A 30 -10.20 15.51 -1.01
N CYS A 31 -10.54 14.92 0.12
CA CYS A 31 -10.88 15.64 1.34
C CYS A 31 -9.66 16.35 1.94
N ARG A 32 -8.46 15.77 1.82
CA ARG A 32 -7.19 16.42 2.18
C ARG A 32 -7.01 17.78 1.52
N LYS A 33 -7.41 17.94 0.25
CA LYS A 33 -7.29 19.21 -0.49
C LYS A 33 -8.25 20.27 0.04
N SER A 34 -9.41 19.87 0.55
CA SER A 34 -10.42 20.76 1.12
C SER A 34 -10.10 21.23 2.54
N TYR A 35 -9.32 20.45 3.30
CA TYR A 35 -8.98 20.74 4.70
C TYR A 35 -7.46 20.85 4.91
N PRO A 36 -6.78 21.85 4.31
CA PRO A 36 -5.33 21.95 4.31
C PRO A 36 -4.73 22.15 5.71
N GLN A 37 -5.47 22.74 6.65
CA GLN A 37 -4.98 22.97 8.02
C GLN A 37 -4.90 21.65 8.80
N VAL A 38 -5.97 20.85 8.78
CA VAL A 38 -5.98 19.50 9.38
C VAL A 38 -5.00 18.58 8.66
N ALA A 39 -4.84 18.74 7.34
CA ALA A 39 -3.88 17.98 6.54
C ALA A 39 -2.41 18.26 6.89
N LYS A 40 -2.08 19.38 7.53
CA LYS A 40 -0.74 19.64 8.07
C LYS A 40 -0.48 18.88 9.37
N GLU A 41 -1.52 18.56 10.12
CA GLU A 41 -1.41 17.86 11.41
C GLU A 41 -1.42 16.34 11.24
N LEU A 42 -2.00 15.85 10.13
CA LEU A 42 -2.12 14.43 9.83
C LEU A 42 -1.12 13.97 8.76
N SER A 43 -0.55 12.79 8.99
CA SER A 43 0.30 12.06 8.06
C SER A 43 -0.32 10.73 7.66
N THR A 44 -0.10 10.33 6.41
CA THR A 44 -0.52 9.04 5.90
C THR A 44 0.52 7.98 6.28
N CYS A 45 0.06 6.82 6.77
CA CYS A 45 0.93 5.66 7.00
C CYS A 45 1.55 5.18 5.68
N PRO A 46 2.85 4.85 5.65
CA PRO A 46 3.50 4.33 4.44
C PRO A 46 3.01 2.93 4.06
N PHE A 47 2.48 2.13 5.00
CA PHE A 47 2.03 0.76 4.75
C PHE A 47 0.55 0.64 4.40
N ASN A 48 -0.27 1.63 4.79
CA ASN A 48 -1.71 1.61 4.52
C ASN A 48 -2.25 3.03 4.34
N ALA A 49 -2.68 3.34 3.11
CA ALA A 49 -3.20 4.66 2.76
C ALA A 49 -4.50 5.05 3.50
N ARG A 50 -5.18 4.10 4.16
CA ARG A 50 -6.36 4.36 4.99
C ARG A 50 -6.00 4.92 6.37
N HIS A 51 -4.76 4.72 6.82
CA HIS A 51 -4.30 5.21 8.11
C HIS A 51 -3.83 6.66 7.99
N LEU A 52 -4.58 7.55 8.63
CA LEU A 52 -4.19 8.93 8.88
C LEU A 52 -3.94 9.08 10.37
N VAL A 53 -2.73 9.50 10.72
CA VAL A 53 -2.26 9.62 12.10
C VAL A 53 -1.68 11.01 12.34
N PRO A 54 -1.80 11.55 13.55
CA PRO A 54 -1.10 12.80 13.89
C PRO A 54 0.39 12.69 13.60
N GLN A 55 0.99 13.76 13.07
CA GLN A 55 2.41 13.79 12.71
C GLN A 55 3.33 13.41 13.88
N ALA A 56 2.99 13.89 15.08
CA ALA A 56 3.72 13.57 16.31
C ALA A 56 3.74 12.06 16.62
N ASP A 57 2.66 11.36 16.29
CA ASP A 57 2.46 9.95 16.62
C ASP A 57 2.90 9.00 15.50
N LEU A 58 3.24 9.53 14.32
CA LEU A 58 3.55 8.72 13.13
C LEU A 58 4.67 7.71 13.40
N ARG A 59 5.72 8.10 14.13
CA ARG A 59 6.83 7.19 14.47
C ARG A 59 6.37 6.01 15.31
N ASN A 60 5.58 6.31 16.34
CA ASN A 60 5.02 5.27 17.22
C ASN A 60 4.04 4.37 16.46
N HIS A 61 3.22 4.96 15.58
CA HIS A 61 2.33 4.21 14.69
C HIS A 61 3.11 3.24 13.80
N ILE A 62 4.16 3.71 13.11
CA ILE A 62 4.98 2.88 12.22
C ILE A 62 5.54 1.66 12.95
N SER A 63 6.07 1.85 14.16
CA SER A 63 6.64 0.75 14.97
C SER A 63 5.60 -0.32 15.36
N ASN A 64 4.32 0.07 15.48
CA ASN A 64 3.24 -0.80 15.97
C ASN A 64 2.18 -1.09 14.89
N CYS A 65 2.43 -0.73 13.63
CA CYS A 65 1.44 -0.86 12.56
C CYS A 65 1.23 -2.33 12.21
N ASN A 66 -0.02 -2.80 12.24
CA ASN A 66 -0.33 -4.19 11.87
C ASN A 66 -0.04 -4.47 10.39
N ASP A 67 -0.29 -3.51 9.50
CA ASP A 67 0.00 -3.68 8.06
C ASP A 67 1.50 -3.76 7.78
N LYS A 68 2.34 -3.12 8.61
CA LYS A 68 3.81 -3.28 8.52
C LYS A 68 4.21 -4.72 8.77
N ARG A 69 3.68 -5.33 9.84
CA ARG A 69 4.00 -6.70 10.23
C ARG A 69 3.60 -7.70 9.14
N PHE A 70 2.42 -7.52 8.56
CA PHE A 70 1.93 -8.37 7.48
C PHE A 70 2.86 -8.34 6.25
N ILE A 71 3.27 -7.15 5.81
CA ILE A 71 4.19 -6.99 4.67
C ILE A 71 5.56 -7.61 4.99
N GLU A 72 6.09 -7.39 6.20
CA GLU A 72 7.38 -7.96 6.59
C GLU A 72 7.35 -9.49 6.66
N GLU A 73 6.25 -10.08 7.15
CA GLU A 73 6.04 -11.53 7.18
C GLU A 73 5.95 -12.11 5.76
N GLU A 74 5.21 -11.47 4.84
CA GLU A 74 5.14 -11.91 3.43
C GLU A 74 6.51 -11.89 2.75
N ILE A 75 7.28 -10.80 2.90
CA ILE A 75 8.63 -10.68 2.33
C ILE A 75 9.57 -11.76 2.92
N ALA A 76 9.50 -12.00 4.24
CA ALA A 76 10.32 -13.03 4.87
C ALA A 76 10.02 -14.44 4.32
N CYS A 77 8.75 -14.75 4.06
CA CYS A 77 8.37 -16.01 3.40
C CYS A 77 8.92 -16.09 1.97
N GLU A 78 8.75 -15.05 1.16
CA GLU A 78 9.21 -15.02 -0.23
C GLU A 78 10.73 -15.15 -0.37
N THR A 79 11.51 -14.53 0.51
CA THR A 79 12.98 -14.65 0.46
C THR A 79 13.46 -16.08 0.67
N SER A 80 12.76 -16.88 1.47
CA SER A 80 13.09 -18.29 1.69
C SER A 80 12.82 -19.17 0.46
N ASP A 81 11.78 -18.83 -0.31
CA ASP A 81 11.41 -19.52 -1.55
C ASP A 81 12.31 -19.11 -2.73
N PHE A 82 12.71 -17.84 -2.79
CA PHE A 82 13.67 -17.34 -3.78
C PHE A 82 15.06 -17.97 -3.61
N GLN A 83 15.58 -18.08 -2.38
CA GLN A 83 16.86 -18.73 -2.13
C GLN A 83 16.85 -20.21 -2.54
N ARG A 84 15.73 -20.91 -2.33
CA ARG A 84 15.56 -22.32 -2.75
C ARG A 84 15.50 -22.47 -4.27
N ARG A 85 14.95 -21.49 -4.98
CA ARG A 85 14.85 -21.48 -6.45
C ARG A 85 16.17 -21.07 -7.13
N GLN A 86 16.95 -20.17 -6.51
CA GLN A 86 18.21 -19.67 -7.05
C GLN A 86 19.32 -20.74 -7.11
N MET A 87 19.26 -21.77 -6.24
CA MET A 87 20.18 -22.93 -6.31
C MET A 87 19.88 -23.87 -7.50
N ASN A 88 18.67 -23.81 -8.08
CA ASN A 88 18.21 -24.77 -9.10
C ASN A 88 18.07 -24.18 -10.53
N SER A 89 18.33 -22.89 -10.74
CA SER A 89 18.17 -22.27 -12.07
C SER A 89 19.49 -21.75 -12.64
N VAL A 90 20.25 -22.63 -13.30
CA VAL A 90 21.04 -22.17 -14.45
C VAL A 90 20.03 -21.79 -15.53
N SER A 91 19.87 -20.49 -15.76
CA SER A 91 18.98 -19.96 -16.79
C SER A 91 19.42 -20.47 -18.17
N THR A 92 18.64 -21.38 -18.78
CA THR A 92 18.90 -21.94 -20.11
C THR A 92 18.40 -21.04 -21.24
N TRP A 93 18.03 -19.78 -20.94
CA TRP A 93 17.55 -18.85 -21.93
C TRP A 93 18.64 -18.49 -22.93
N GLN A 94 18.38 -18.77 -24.21
CA GLN A 94 19.16 -18.29 -25.34
C GLN A 94 18.32 -17.28 -26.11
N ALA A 95 18.93 -16.15 -26.47
CA ALA A 95 18.28 -15.15 -27.29
C ALA A 95 18.00 -15.75 -28.69
N PRO A 96 16.76 -15.66 -29.21
CA PRO A 96 16.48 -16.07 -30.57
C PRO A 96 17.28 -15.20 -31.56
N PRO A 97 17.67 -15.74 -32.74
CA PRO A 97 18.34 -14.97 -33.77
C PRO A 97 17.45 -13.80 -34.22
N CYS A 98 18.05 -12.62 -34.31
CA CYS A 98 17.37 -11.40 -34.71
C CYS A 98 17.44 -11.26 -36.23
N ASP A 99 16.50 -11.89 -36.93
CA ASP A 99 16.30 -11.67 -38.37
C ASP A 99 15.00 -10.89 -38.57
N GLU A 100 15.12 -9.56 -38.55
CA GLU A 100 14.08 -8.63 -38.96
C GLU A 100 14.14 -8.44 -40.48
N ASP A 101 13.41 -9.26 -41.22
CA ASP A 101 13.18 -9.06 -42.66
C ASP A 101 11.89 -8.24 -42.86
N TRP A 102 12.02 -6.91 -42.81
CA TRP A 102 10.90 -5.97 -42.94
C TRP A 102 10.73 -5.35 -44.34
N ASP A 103 11.36 -5.89 -45.38
CA ASP A 103 11.15 -5.43 -46.78
C ASP A 103 10.77 -6.60 -47.71
N THR A 104 9.47 -6.87 -47.83
CA THR A 104 8.87 -7.50 -49.03
C THR A 104 7.50 -6.90 -49.32
#